data_AF-A0AAF0L4K4-F1
#
_entry.id   AF-A0AAF0L4K4-F1
#
_cell.length_a   1.000
_cell.length_b   1.000
_cell.length_c   1.000
_cell.angle_alpha   90.00
_cell.angle_beta   90.00
_cell.angle_gamma   90.00
#
_symmetry.space_group_name_H-M   'P 1'
#
loop_
_entity.id
_entity.type
_entity.pdbx_description
1 polymer ?
#
loop_
_entity_poly.entity_id
_entity_poly.type
_entity_poly.pdbx_seq_one_letter_code
_entity_poly.pdbx_strand_id
1 'polypeptide(L)'
;MAKHAAAVPADEPASVADVRVVSGEPTPEELAAVVAVLQRQADEAAAAGRARVEVSPRASWDASARGLRATLPSGHGAWSRSLR
;
A
#
# COMPACT_ATOMS: atom_id res chain seq x y z
N MET A 1 -21.34 -20.36 -7.70
CA MET A 1 -20.12 -19.80 -7.07
C MET A 1 -20.09 -18.30 -7.41
N ALA A 2 -20.71 -17.48 -6.55
CA ALA A 2 -20.84 -16.04 -6.81
C ALA A 2 -19.54 -15.32 -6.46
N LYS A 3 -19.00 -14.57 -7.43
CA LYS A 3 -17.85 -13.67 -7.22
C LYS A 3 -18.30 -12.48 -6.37
N HIS A 4 -17.76 -12.33 -5.17
CA HIS A 4 -17.93 -11.10 -4.39
C HIS A 4 -16.97 -10.03 -4.94
N ALA A 5 -17.41 -9.32 -5.97
CA ALA A 5 -16.78 -8.05 -6.35
C ALA A 5 -17.54 -6.94 -5.62
N ALA A 6 -16.86 -6.24 -4.70
CA ALA A 6 -17.40 -5.02 -4.12
C ALA A 6 -17.59 -3.97 -5.22
N ALA A 7 -18.75 -3.34 -5.27
CA ALA A 7 -19.00 -2.22 -6.17
C ALA A 7 -18.07 -1.06 -5.74
N VAL A 8 -17.12 -0.71 -6.61
CA VAL A 8 -16.35 0.53 -6.49
C VAL A 8 -17.31 1.66 -6.86
N PRO A 9 -17.62 2.61 -5.97
CA PRO A 9 -18.43 3.76 -6.34
C PRO A 9 -17.73 4.52 -7.45
N ALA A 10 -18.50 4.82 -8.50
CA ALA A 10 -18.04 5.60 -9.64
C ALA A 10 -17.77 7.04 -9.23
N ASP A 11 -16.54 7.48 -9.51
CA ASP A 11 -16.09 8.86 -9.78
C ASP A 11 -16.97 9.97 -9.17
N GLU A 12 -16.76 10.26 -7.88
CA GLU A 12 -16.97 11.65 -7.44
C GLU A 12 -15.91 12.50 -8.14
N PRO A 13 -16.26 13.68 -8.70
CA PRO A 13 -15.28 14.54 -9.32
C PRO A 13 -14.19 14.81 -8.30
N ALA A 14 -12.97 14.34 -8.60
CA ALA A 14 -11.82 14.51 -7.74
C ALA A 14 -11.76 15.98 -7.30
N SER A 15 -12.04 16.23 -6.01
CA SER A 15 -11.88 17.56 -5.45
C SER A 15 -10.42 17.95 -5.74
N VAL A 16 -10.24 19.13 -6.32
CA VAL A 16 -8.91 19.75 -6.42
C VAL A 16 -8.28 19.65 -5.04
N ALA A 17 -7.26 18.77 -4.94
CA ALA A 17 -6.57 18.33 -3.74
C ALA A 17 -7.06 18.97 -2.43
N ASP A 18 -7.66 18.19 -1.52
CA ASP A 18 -8.07 18.63 -0.18
C ASP A 18 -6.84 19.02 0.68
N VAL A 19 -6.21 20.16 0.35
CA VAL A 19 -5.06 20.72 1.06
C VAL A 19 -5.57 21.66 2.14
N ARG A 20 -5.24 21.35 3.39
CA ARG A 20 -5.59 22.17 4.56
C ARG A 20 -4.35 22.80 5.17
N VAL A 21 -4.35 24.12 5.29
CA VAL A 21 -3.32 24.85 6.07
C VAL A 21 -3.61 24.64 7.55
N VAL A 22 -2.65 24.05 8.29
CA VAL A 22 -2.82 23.73 9.72
C VAL A 22 -2.23 24.81 10.63
N SER A 23 -1.30 25.61 10.11
CA SER A 23 -0.64 26.70 10.83
C SER A 23 -0.12 27.77 9.88
N GLY A 24 -0.11 29.02 10.34
CA GLY A 24 0.32 30.18 9.54
C GLY A 24 -0.80 30.75 8.68
N GLU A 25 -0.53 31.88 8.04
CA GLU A 25 -1.44 32.57 7.11
C GLU A 25 -0.65 32.81 5.80
N PRO A 26 -0.51 31.79 4.93
CA PRO A 26 0.18 31.97 3.67
C PRO A 26 -0.60 32.91 2.77
N THR A 27 0.12 33.72 2.00
CA THR A 27 -0.52 34.53 0.96
C THR A 27 -1.16 33.63 -0.11
N PRO A 28 -2.20 34.10 -0.81
CA PRO A 28 -2.82 33.34 -1.90
C PRO A 28 -1.82 32.87 -2.96
N GLU A 29 -0.82 33.71 -3.25
CA GLU A 29 0.23 33.44 -4.22
C GLU A 29 1.18 32.32 -3.75
N GLU A 30 1.55 32.32 -2.47
CA GLU A 30 2.38 31.25 -1.89
C GLU A 30 1.63 29.92 -1.88
N LEU A 31 0.35 29.92 -1.51
CA LEU A 31 -0.47 28.72 -1.54
C LEU A 31 -0.60 28.17 -2.97
N ALA A 32 -0.82 29.04 -3.95
CA ALA A 32 -0.90 28.66 -5.36
C ALA A 32 0.42 28.05 -5.87
N ALA A 33 1.57 28.62 -5.48
CA ALA A 33 2.87 28.08 -5.84
C ALA A 33 3.08 26.66 -5.30
N VAL A 34 2.71 26.41 -4.04
CA VAL A 34 2.81 25.08 -3.43
C VAL A 34 1.86 24.08 -4.09
N VAL A 35 0.61 24.48 -4.36
CA VAL A 35 -0.37 23.61 -5.04
C VAL A 35 0.13 23.23 -6.44
N ALA A 36 0.71 24.17 -7.20
CA ALA A 36 1.25 23.87 -8.53
C ALA A 36 2.39 22.84 -8.48
N VAL A 37 3.27 22.90 -7.48
CA VAL A 37 4.33 21.90 -7.28
C VAL A 37 3.74 20.54 -6.93
N LEU A 38 2.76 20.50 -6.02
CA LEU A 38 2.09 19.24 -5.63
C LEU A 38 1.35 18.59 -6.81
N GLN A 39 0.66 19.40 -7.62
CA GLN A 39 -0.01 18.92 -8.84
C GLN A 39 1.00 18.33 -9.82
N ARG A 40 2.12 19.03 -10.07
CA ARG A 40 3.19 18.52 -10.94
C ARG A 40 3.75 17.18 -10.45
N GLN A 41 3.98 17.05 -9.14
CA GLN A 41 4.46 15.80 -8.54
C GLN A 41 3.42 14.67 -8.68
N ALA A 42 2.14 14.98 -8.51
CA ALA A 42 1.06 14.03 -8.70
C ALA A 42 0.96 13.56 -10.16
N ASP A 43 1.08 14.47 -11.12
CA ASP A 43 1.08 14.17 -12.55
C ASP A 43 2.28 13.29 -12.93
N GLU A 44 3.47 13.59 -12.40
CA GLU A 44 4.67 12.77 -12.61
C GLU A 44 4.51 11.37 -12.02
N ALA A 45 3.96 11.25 -10.82
CA ALA A 45 3.67 9.96 -10.19
C ALA A 45 2.62 9.15 -10.98
N ALA A 46 1.60 9.83 -11.51
CA ALA A 46 0.59 9.21 -12.37
C ALA A 46 1.19 8.73 -13.70
N ALA A 47 2.05 9.54 -14.31
CA ALA A 47 2.73 9.23 -15.58
C ALA A 47 3.77 8.12 -15.44
N ALA A 48 4.51 8.06 -14.33
CA ALA A 48 5.41 6.97 -14.01
C ALA A 48 4.68 5.62 -13.89
N GLY A 49 3.36 5.66 -13.68
CA GLY A 49 2.53 4.50 -13.46
C GLY A 49 2.76 3.91 -12.07
N ARG A 50 1.75 3.20 -11.55
CA ARG A 50 1.94 2.42 -10.33
C ARG A 50 2.88 1.26 -10.67
N ALA A 51 4.01 1.16 -9.97
CA ALA A 51 4.80 -0.06 -9.99
C ALA A 51 3.87 -1.22 -9.67
N ARG A 52 3.68 -2.12 -10.64
CA ARG A 52 2.83 -3.29 -10.44
C ARG A 52 3.50 -4.17 -9.41
N VAL A 53 3.07 -4.04 -8.15
CA VAL A 53 3.48 -4.96 -7.09
C VAL A 53 2.73 -6.26 -7.35
N GLU A 54 3.36 -7.15 -8.11
CA GLU A 54 2.97 -8.56 -8.22
C GLU A 54 3.20 -9.25 -6.87
N VAL A 55 2.32 -9.01 -5.90
CA VAL A 55 2.25 -9.86 -4.72
C VAL A 55 1.56 -11.14 -5.16
N SER A 56 2.35 -12.19 -5.44
CA SER A 56 1.79 -13.52 -5.62
C SER A 56 1.04 -13.90 -4.33
N PRO A 57 -0.26 -14.26 -4.39
CA PRO A 57 -1.00 -14.70 -3.21
C PRO A 57 -0.36 -15.89 -2.50
N ARG A 58 0.48 -16.67 -3.23
CA ARG A 58 1.23 -17.80 -2.69
C ARG A 58 2.55 -17.43 -2.05
N ALA A 59 3.10 -16.22 -2.27
CA ALA A 59 4.44 -15.86 -1.81
C ALA A 59 4.60 -15.99 -0.29
N SER A 60 3.58 -15.61 0.49
CA SER A 60 3.58 -15.77 1.95
C SER A 60 3.50 -17.25 2.38
N TRP A 61 2.73 -18.05 1.64
CA TRP A 61 2.60 -19.49 1.87
C TRP A 61 3.90 -20.25 1.54
N ASP A 62 4.50 -19.94 0.39
CA ASP A 62 5.78 -20.49 -0.06
C ASP A 62 6.92 -20.08 0.89
N ALA A 63 6.87 -18.86 1.42
CA ALA A 63 7.81 -18.39 2.44
C ALA A 63 7.68 -19.19 3.74
N SER A 64 6.45 -19.39 4.23
CA SER A 64 6.16 -20.12 5.47
C SER A 64 6.48 -21.61 5.37
N ALA A 65 6.28 -22.22 4.20
CA ALA A 65 6.55 -23.64 3.96
C ALA A 65 8.05 -23.99 4.01
N ARG A 66 8.96 -23.02 3.85
CA ARG A 66 10.42 -23.27 3.89
C ARG A 66 10.89 -23.90 5.20
N GLY A 67 10.32 -23.48 6.33
CA GLY A 67 10.67 -24.02 7.65
C GLY A 67 10.31 -25.50 7.83
N LEU A 68 9.34 -26.00 7.04
CA LEU A 68 8.87 -27.39 7.08
C LEU A 68 9.63 -28.34 6.16
N ARG A 69 10.56 -27.83 5.34
CA ARG A 69 11.38 -28.66 4.42
C ARG A 69 12.56 -29.33 5.12
N ALA A 70 12.99 -28.79 6.26
CA ALA A 70 13.96 -29.44 7.11
C ALA A 70 13.29 -30.54 7.92
N THR A 71 14.07 -31.53 8.37
CA THR A 71 13.57 -32.55 9.30
C THR A 71 13.03 -31.87 10.55
N LEU A 72 11.75 -32.10 10.87
CA LEU A 72 11.15 -31.54 12.07
C LEU A 72 11.82 -32.16 13.31
N PRO A 73 12.28 -31.33 14.27
CA PRO A 73 12.87 -31.86 15.50
C PRO A 73 11.81 -32.63 16.29
N SER A 74 12.14 -33.86 16.68
CA SER A 74 11.31 -34.70 17.53
C SER A 74 11.74 -34.62 19.00
N GLY A 75 10.85 -34.99 19.93
CA GLY A 75 11.11 -35.03 21.37
C GLY A 75 10.39 -33.96 22.19
N HIS A 76 10.49 -34.08 23.52
CA HIS A 76 9.75 -33.22 24.45
C HIS A 76 10.12 -31.74 24.27
N GLY A 77 9.11 -30.89 24.09
CA GLY A 77 9.25 -29.45 23.89
C GLY A 77 9.81 -29.02 22.54
N ALA A 78 10.09 -29.94 21.60
CA ALA A 78 10.63 -29.58 20.29
C ALA A 78 9.70 -28.62 19.50
N TRP A 79 8.39 -28.84 19.57
CA TRP A 79 7.39 -27.99 18.94
C TRP A 79 7.30 -26.58 19.56
N SER A 80 7.47 -26.46 20.88
CA SER A 80 7.51 -25.14 21.54
C SER A 80 8.72 -24.30 21.14
N ARG A 81 9.84 -24.96 20.78
CA ARG A 81 11.08 -24.30 20.36
C ARG A 81 11.05 -23.90 18.88
N SER A 82 10.23 -24.53 18.04
CA SER A 82 10.09 -24.17 16.62
C SER A 82 9.25 -22.91 16.38
N LEU A 83 8.57 -22.40 17.41
CA LEU A 83 7.72 -21.20 17.35
C LEU A 83 8.42 -19.93 17.88
N ARG A 84 9.71 -20.01 18.25
CA ARG A 84 10.52 -18.90 18.75
C ARG A 84 11.59 -18.48 17.75
#